data_AF-A0A505HR20-F1
#
_entry.id   AF-A0A505HR20-F1
#
_cell.length_a   1.000
_cell.length_b   1.000
_cell.length_c   1.000
_cell.angle_alpha   90.00
_cell.angle_beta   90.00
_cell.angle_gamma   90.00
#
_symmetry.space_group_name_H-M   'P 1'
#
loop_
_entity.id
_entity.type
_entity.pdbx_description
1 polymer ?
#
loop_
_entity_poly.entity_id
_entity_poly.type
_entity_poly.pdbx_seq_one_letter_code
_entity_poly.pdbx_strand_id
1 'polypeptide(L)'
;MVAIVQVLRTPGSTGPSAASVYRATDGQLALQIDETPALGSTATAGALKRILAKRAEPATKHPESAGAAKTQPSGLAAVPAYCGSSYEYNFSGGVWQQSVFPWTYNSRSQPASDALQAIKYGFQFITDTSSACGTYYTFAFADYRGSTTRYTWGTRDNGNVVGWAGFDPDILGATYSWVDGSGLRVEVDIAFNNRVTNWFTGLSGTVPAGRFDLISVATHEAGHGFGLAHYTGSSYPVMFPTLGTGVNKRVKRSGDLTGMGTLY
;
A
#
# COMPACT_ATOMS: atom_id res chain seq x y z
N MET A 1 -8.94 -19.20 -8.13
CA MET A 1 -8.56 -18.20 -7.11
C MET A 1 -9.54 -17.03 -7.23
N VAL A 2 -10.29 -16.71 -6.18
CA VAL A 2 -11.22 -15.55 -6.18
C VAL A 2 -10.55 -14.44 -5.41
N ALA A 3 -10.27 -13.32 -6.08
CA ALA A 3 -9.80 -12.11 -5.43
C ALA A 3 -11.03 -11.23 -5.15
N ILE A 4 -11.17 -10.76 -3.91
CA ILE A 4 -12.11 -9.71 -3.58
C ILE A 4 -11.36 -8.40 -3.81
N VAL A 5 -11.91 -7.55 -4.69
CA VAL A 5 -11.35 -6.25 -5.01
C VAL A 5 -12.43 -5.23 -4.68
N GLN A 6 -12.13 -4.22 -3.87
CA GLN A 6 -13.03 -3.08 -3.72
C GLN A 6 -12.80 -2.14 -4.91
N VAL A 7 -13.84 -1.88 -5.70
CA VAL A 7 -13.75 -1.01 -6.87
C VAL A 7 -14.41 0.32 -6.52
N LEU A 8 -13.63 1.39 -6.50
CA LEU A 8 -14.14 2.76 -6.37
C LEU A 8 -14.89 3.15 -7.66
N ARG A 9 -16.17 3.55 -7.54
CA ARG A 9 -16.94 4.15 -8.64
C ARG A 9 -16.84 5.68 -8.60
N THR A 10 -17.10 6.29 -9.75
CA THR A 10 -17.13 7.74 -10.01
C THR A 10 -18.09 8.51 -9.09
N PRO A 11 -17.97 9.86 -8.98
CA PRO A 11 -18.58 10.66 -7.92
C PRO A 11 -20.11 10.51 -7.82
N GLY A 12 -20.61 10.18 -6.61
CA GLY A 12 -22.04 10.20 -6.28
C GLY A 12 -22.60 8.99 -5.51
N SER A 13 -21.83 7.95 -5.17
CA SER A 13 -22.35 6.81 -4.38
C SER A 13 -22.00 6.91 -2.89
N THR A 14 -22.93 6.50 -2.03
CA THR A 14 -22.89 6.62 -0.56
C THR A 14 -22.18 5.47 0.16
N GLY A 15 -21.22 4.78 -0.48
CA GLY A 15 -20.44 3.70 0.13
C GLY A 15 -19.69 2.80 -0.86
N PRO A 16 -18.74 1.98 -0.38
CA PRO A 16 -17.96 1.05 -1.21
C PRO A 16 -18.81 -0.14 -1.69
N SER A 17 -18.69 -0.49 -2.98
CA SER A 17 -19.29 -1.70 -3.56
C SER A 17 -18.40 -2.92 -3.35
N ALA A 18 -19.02 -4.09 -3.15
CA ALA A 18 -18.31 -5.36 -3.09
C ALA A 18 -18.08 -5.88 -4.51
N ALA A 19 -16.82 -6.02 -4.95
CA ALA A 19 -16.53 -6.67 -6.22
C ALA A 19 -15.87 -8.04 -6.04
N SER A 20 -16.39 -9.02 -6.79
CA SER A 20 -15.85 -10.38 -6.84
C SER A 20 -15.29 -10.64 -8.23
N VAL A 21 -14.02 -11.04 -8.29
CA VAL A 21 -13.33 -11.39 -9.54
C VAL A 21 -12.99 -12.86 -9.56
N TYR A 22 -13.34 -13.53 -10.67
CA TYR A 22 -12.98 -14.91 -10.94
C TYR A 22 -12.17 -14.99 -12.24
N ARG A 23 -11.02 -15.68 -12.18
CA ARG A 23 -10.24 -16.07 -13.35
C ARG A 23 -10.41 -17.57 -13.59
N ALA A 24 -10.93 -17.92 -14.76
CA ALA A 24 -11.02 -19.29 -15.23
C ALA A 24 -9.65 -19.83 -15.67
N THR A 25 -9.55 -21.15 -15.78
CA THR A 25 -8.31 -21.86 -16.15
C THR A 25 -7.87 -21.58 -17.59
N ASP A 26 -8.80 -21.18 -18.45
CA ASP A 26 -8.57 -20.75 -19.83
C ASP A 26 -8.17 -19.26 -19.93
N GLY A 27 -8.01 -18.58 -18.78
CA GLY A 27 -7.60 -17.18 -18.72
C GLY A 27 -8.75 -16.17 -18.77
N GLN A 28 -10.00 -16.61 -19.00
CA GLN A 28 -11.15 -15.71 -19.02
C GLN A 28 -11.46 -15.15 -17.64
N LEU A 29 -12.04 -13.95 -17.60
CA LEU A 29 -12.41 -13.24 -16.37
C LEU A 29 -13.92 -13.10 -16.25
N ALA A 30 -14.41 -13.17 -15.02
CA ALA A 30 -15.74 -12.69 -14.64
C ALA A 30 -15.65 -11.73 -13.45
N LEU A 31 -16.50 -10.70 -13.48
CA LEU A 31 -16.58 -9.63 -12.49
C LEU A 31 -18.03 -9.44 -12.07
N GLN A 32 -18.31 -9.51 -10.78
CA GLN A 32 -19.60 -9.12 -10.20
C GLN A 32 -19.37 -7.95 -9.25
N ILE A 33 -20.16 -6.89 -9.37
CA ILE A 33 -20.16 -5.74 -8.47
C ILE A 33 -21.53 -5.71 -7.77
N ASP A 34 -21.54 -5.82 -6.45
CA ASP A 34 -22.77 -5.94 -5.65
C ASP A 34 -23.70 -7.04 -6.16
N GLU A 35 -25.02 -6.80 -6.18
CA GLU A 35 -26.03 -7.73 -6.69
C GLU A 35 -26.25 -7.62 -8.21
N THR A 36 -25.39 -6.88 -8.93
CA THR A 36 -25.51 -6.78 -10.39
C THR A 36 -25.16 -8.11 -11.08
N PRO A 37 -25.72 -8.39 -12.27
CA PRO A 37 -25.32 -9.56 -13.04
C PRO A 37 -23.81 -9.58 -13.30
N ALA A 38 -23.18 -10.74 -13.08
CA ALA A 38 -21.75 -10.93 -13.34
C ALA A 38 -21.43 -10.70 -14.84
N LEU A 39 -20.46 -9.84 -15.10
CA LEU A 39 -19.87 -9.60 -16.42
C LEU A 39 -18.86 -10.71 -16.74
N GLY A 40 -18.78 -11.13 -18.00
CA GLY A 40 -17.91 -12.21 -18.47
C GLY A 40 -18.67 -13.18 -19.39
N SER A 41 -17.99 -14.20 -19.91
CA SER A 41 -18.67 -15.25 -20.69
C SER A 41 -19.70 -15.99 -19.82
N THR A 42 -20.76 -16.52 -20.42
CA THR A 42 -21.82 -17.25 -19.70
C THR A 42 -21.26 -18.36 -18.80
N ALA A 43 -20.24 -19.07 -19.28
CA ALA A 43 -19.59 -20.14 -18.53
C ALA A 43 -18.82 -19.61 -17.30
N THR A 44 -18.03 -18.55 -17.49
CA THR A 44 -17.16 -17.97 -16.45
C THR A 44 -17.96 -17.17 -15.42
N ALA A 45 -18.99 -16.43 -15.85
CA ALA A 45 -19.96 -15.77 -14.98
C ALA A 45 -20.79 -16.80 -14.19
N GLY A 46 -21.20 -17.90 -14.83
CA GLY A 46 -21.89 -19.00 -14.15
C GLY A 46 -21.02 -19.69 -13.09
N ALA A 47 -19.72 -19.83 -13.33
CA ALA A 47 -18.77 -20.35 -12.35
C ALA A 47 -18.63 -19.43 -11.13
N LEU A 48 -18.49 -18.12 -11.35
CA LEU A 48 -18.46 -17.12 -10.29
C LEU A 48 -19.74 -17.19 -9.42
N LYS A 49 -20.92 -17.23 -10.04
CA LYS A 49 -22.20 -17.31 -9.33
C LYS A 49 -22.33 -18.57 -8.45
N ARG A 50 -21.87 -19.73 -8.93
CA ARG A 50 -21.88 -20.98 -8.13
C ARG A 50 -20.95 -20.90 -6.92
N ILE A 51 -19.78 -20.28 -7.07
CA ILE A 51 -18.83 -20.09 -5.96
C ILE A 51 -19.43 -19.17 -4.89
N LEU A 52 -20.10 -18.09 -5.31
CA LEU A 52 -20.78 -17.17 -4.40
C LEU A 52 -21.96 -17.85 -3.68
N ALA A 53 -22.78 -18.64 -4.39
CA ALA A 53 -23.90 -19.36 -3.80
C ALA A 53 -23.45 -20.40 -2.74
N LYS A 54 -22.35 -21.12 -2.99
CA LYS A 54 -21.78 -22.08 -2.02
C LYS A 54 -21.26 -21.43 -0.73
N ARG A 55 -20.94 -20.14 -0.75
CA ARG A 55 -20.55 -19.39 0.44
C ARG A 55 -21.75 -18.91 1.28
N ALA A 56 -22.96 -18.99 0.73
CA ALA A 56 -24.18 -18.46 1.34
C ALA A 56 -25.06 -19.53 2.04
N GLU A 57 -24.62 -20.79 2.16
CA GLU A 57 -25.43 -21.82 2.84
C GLU A 57 -25.41 -21.71 4.37
N PRO A 58 -26.56 -21.92 5.06
CA PRO A 58 -26.71 -21.65 6.49
C PRO A 58 -26.34 -22.86 7.37
N ALA A 59 -25.68 -22.60 8.50
CA ALA A 59 -25.50 -23.57 9.58
C ALA A 59 -26.86 -23.99 10.18
N THR A 60 -27.21 -25.28 10.12
CA THR A 60 -28.47 -25.80 10.66
C THR A 60 -28.32 -26.45 12.04
N LYS A 61 -29.15 -25.96 12.98
CA LYS A 61 -29.92 -26.63 14.05
C LYS A 61 -29.27 -27.06 15.38
N HIS A 62 -29.61 -26.32 16.44
CA HIS A 62 -29.95 -26.85 17.78
C HIS A 62 -31.30 -26.25 18.25
N PRO A 63 -32.11 -26.96 19.06
CA PRO A 63 -33.51 -26.62 19.33
C PRO A 63 -33.67 -25.55 20.43
N GLU A 64 -34.84 -24.90 20.40
CA GLU A 64 -35.27 -23.74 21.18
C GLU A 64 -35.17 -23.89 22.71
N SER A 65 -34.77 -22.79 23.37
CA SER A 65 -35.44 -22.37 24.60
C SER A 65 -35.76 -20.87 24.52
N ALA A 66 -36.91 -20.53 25.08
CA ALA A 66 -37.64 -19.29 24.84
C ALA A 66 -37.02 -18.05 25.47
N GLY A 67 -37.19 -16.91 24.79
CA GLY A 67 -37.26 -15.59 25.41
C GLY A 67 -35.94 -14.84 25.61
N ALA A 68 -35.47 -14.15 24.58
CA ALA A 68 -34.65 -12.94 24.75
C ALA A 68 -34.75 -12.05 23.51
N ALA A 69 -34.78 -10.73 23.75
CA ALA A 69 -35.02 -9.69 22.77
C ALA A 69 -34.16 -9.78 21.51
N LYS A 70 -34.72 -9.34 20.37
CA LYS A 70 -34.00 -9.17 19.10
C LYS A 70 -32.86 -8.16 19.28
N THR A 71 -31.65 -8.64 19.56
CA THR A 71 -30.43 -7.86 19.38
C THR A 71 -30.04 -7.94 17.91
N GLN A 72 -30.13 -6.79 17.24
CA GLN A 72 -29.63 -6.58 15.89
C GLN A 72 -28.13 -6.94 15.86
N PRO A 73 -27.63 -7.72 14.87
CA PRO A 73 -26.22 -8.08 14.83
C PRO A 73 -25.38 -6.84 14.50
N SER A 74 -24.92 -6.16 15.55
CA SER A 74 -23.85 -5.17 15.51
C SER A 74 -22.53 -5.93 15.53
N GLY A 75 -22.04 -6.33 14.36
CA GLY A 75 -20.75 -6.98 14.27
C GLY A 75 -20.17 -6.83 12.88
N LEU A 76 -19.55 -5.69 12.61
CA LEU A 76 -18.54 -5.63 11.56
C LEU A 76 -17.49 -6.70 11.90
N ALA A 77 -17.10 -7.52 10.92
CA ALA A 77 -16.04 -8.51 11.12
C ALA A 77 -14.81 -7.81 11.71
N ALA A 78 -14.24 -8.38 12.77
CA ALA A 78 -13.06 -7.82 13.41
C ALA A 78 -11.91 -7.70 12.40
N VAL A 79 -11.23 -6.55 12.39
CA VAL A 79 -10.05 -6.33 11.56
C VAL A 79 -9.00 -7.39 11.90
N PRO A 80 -8.34 -8.03 10.91
CA PRO A 80 -7.33 -9.04 11.21
C PRO A 80 -6.24 -8.52 12.15
N ALA A 81 -5.79 -9.33 13.11
CA ALA A 81 -4.81 -8.90 14.12
C ALA A 81 -3.51 -8.35 13.52
N TYR A 82 -3.09 -8.83 12.34
CA TYR A 82 -1.90 -8.34 11.63
C TYR A 82 -2.01 -6.88 11.17
N CYS A 83 -3.21 -6.29 11.22
CA CYS A 83 -3.43 -4.89 10.86
C CYS A 83 -3.03 -3.92 11.96
N GLY A 84 -2.81 -4.41 13.17
CA GLY A 84 -2.39 -3.60 14.31
C GLY A 84 -3.41 -2.55 14.71
N SER A 85 -2.97 -1.65 15.57
CA SER A 85 -3.76 -0.51 16.02
C SER A 85 -3.70 0.66 15.03
N SER A 86 -4.75 1.47 14.98
CA SER A 86 -4.80 2.71 14.19
C SER A 86 -3.82 3.78 14.71
N TYR A 87 -3.23 3.60 15.90
CA TYR A 87 -2.28 4.53 16.50
C TYR A 87 -0.81 4.14 16.27
N GLU A 88 -0.54 3.12 15.46
CA GLU A 88 0.82 2.66 15.16
C GLU A 88 1.51 3.50 14.08
N TYR A 89 1.64 4.80 14.33
CA TYR A 89 2.32 5.76 13.45
C TYR A 89 3.01 6.86 14.27
N ASN A 90 4.00 7.51 13.67
CA ASN A 90 4.63 8.73 14.18
C ASN A 90 4.79 9.72 13.02
N PHE A 91 4.99 11.00 13.33
CA PHE A 91 5.24 12.04 12.32
C PHE A 91 6.66 12.60 12.44
N SER A 92 7.30 12.82 11.30
CA SER A 92 8.54 13.60 11.19
C SER A 92 8.26 15.10 11.02
N GLY A 93 6.98 15.47 10.84
CA GLY A 93 6.50 16.83 10.63
C GLY A 93 6.71 17.30 9.19
N GLY A 94 5.91 18.26 8.73
CA GLY A 94 5.97 18.79 7.36
C GLY A 94 5.03 18.08 6.39
N VAL A 95 4.20 18.83 5.68
CA VAL A 95 3.29 18.30 4.63
C VAL A 95 3.53 18.98 3.30
N TRP A 96 3.31 18.26 2.21
CA TRP A 96 3.34 18.85 0.87
C TRP A 96 2.17 19.79 0.64
N GLN A 97 2.45 20.96 0.05
CA GLN A 97 1.41 21.85 -0.44
C GLN A 97 0.55 21.12 -1.49
N GLN A 98 -0.78 21.28 -1.41
CA GLN A 98 -1.75 20.57 -2.27
C GLN A 98 -1.67 19.04 -2.18
N SER A 99 -1.01 18.50 -1.15
CA SER A 99 -0.84 17.06 -0.95
C SER A 99 -0.01 16.35 -2.04
N VAL A 100 0.73 17.10 -2.87
CA VAL A 100 1.51 16.55 -3.98
C VAL A 100 2.99 16.49 -3.63
N PHE A 101 3.57 15.30 -3.65
CA PHE A 101 5.02 15.08 -3.65
C PHE A 101 5.53 14.97 -5.09
N PRO A 102 6.08 16.05 -5.67
CA PRO A 102 6.69 15.99 -6.99
C PRO A 102 8.08 15.37 -6.90
N TRP A 103 8.42 14.46 -7.80
CA TRP A 103 9.75 13.82 -7.79
C TRP A 103 10.24 13.47 -9.19
N THR A 104 11.56 13.44 -9.34
CA THR A 104 12.26 12.99 -10.56
C THR A 104 13.15 11.80 -10.24
N TYR A 105 13.46 10.98 -11.25
CA TYR A 105 14.24 9.76 -11.06
C TYR A 105 15.63 9.84 -11.67
N ASN A 106 16.65 9.51 -10.88
CA ASN A 106 18.00 9.28 -11.38
C ASN A 106 18.29 7.77 -11.39
N SER A 107 18.43 7.20 -12.59
CA SER A 107 18.74 5.78 -12.80
C SER A 107 20.22 5.43 -12.67
N ARG A 108 21.10 6.42 -12.45
CA ARG A 108 22.54 6.20 -12.31
C ARG A 108 22.79 5.17 -11.21
N SER A 109 23.59 4.14 -11.53
CA SER A 109 23.96 3.04 -10.64
C SER A 109 22.80 2.18 -10.11
N GLN A 110 21.62 2.23 -10.74
CA GLN A 110 20.55 1.30 -10.37
C GLN A 110 20.98 -0.16 -10.63
N PRO A 111 20.79 -1.08 -9.67
CA PRO A 111 21.20 -2.48 -9.81
C PRO A 111 20.22 -3.32 -10.64
N ALA A 112 18.95 -2.90 -10.73
CA ALA A 112 17.91 -3.61 -11.47
C ALA A 112 17.23 -2.70 -12.51
N SER A 113 16.94 -3.24 -13.70
CA SER A 113 16.36 -2.48 -14.82
C SER A 113 14.92 -2.06 -14.60
N ASP A 114 14.17 -2.83 -13.80
CA ASP A 114 12.77 -2.62 -13.45
C ASP A 114 12.59 -1.85 -12.13
N ALA A 115 13.67 -1.33 -11.56
CA ALA A 115 13.65 -0.72 -10.24
C ALA A 115 12.76 0.53 -10.17
N LEU A 116 12.75 1.37 -11.21
CA LEU A 116 11.83 2.52 -11.29
C LEU A 116 10.36 2.09 -11.19
N GLN A 117 10.00 0.97 -11.82
CA GLN A 117 8.63 0.48 -11.78
C GLN A 117 8.26 0.01 -10.36
N ALA A 118 9.17 -0.70 -9.69
CA ALA A 118 8.99 -1.10 -8.29
C ALA A 118 8.89 0.10 -7.34
N ILE A 119 9.71 1.14 -7.54
CA ILE A 119 9.67 2.37 -6.74
C ILE A 119 8.30 3.08 -6.91
N LYS A 120 7.82 3.20 -8.14
CA LYS A 120 6.49 3.76 -8.42
C LYS A 120 5.38 2.99 -7.71
N TYR A 121 5.47 1.66 -7.66
CA TYR A 121 4.51 0.86 -6.90
C TYR A 121 4.60 1.10 -5.40
N GLY A 122 5.80 1.24 -4.83
CA GLY A 122 5.94 1.59 -3.41
C GLY A 122 5.31 2.95 -3.08
N PHE A 123 5.53 3.94 -3.94
CA PHE A 123 4.96 5.29 -3.79
C PHE A 123 3.43 5.25 -3.91
N GLN A 124 2.89 4.47 -4.84
CA GLN A 124 1.46 4.23 -4.95
C GLN A 124 0.91 3.55 -3.68
N PHE A 125 1.58 2.51 -3.18
CA PHE A 125 1.12 1.76 -2.02
C PHE A 125 1.04 2.62 -0.76
N ILE A 126 1.90 3.63 -0.58
CA ILE A 126 1.77 4.53 0.57
C ILE A 126 0.64 5.55 0.39
N THR A 127 0.36 6.00 -0.84
CA THR A 127 -0.69 6.99 -1.13
C THR A 127 -2.10 6.41 -1.35
N ASP A 128 -2.25 5.10 -1.55
CA ASP A 128 -3.57 4.48 -1.78
C ASP A 128 -4.54 4.69 -0.59
N THR A 129 -5.83 4.88 -0.83
CA THR A 129 -6.79 5.09 0.28
C THR A 129 -7.21 3.79 0.97
N SER A 130 -6.82 2.63 0.46
CA SER A 130 -7.27 1.33 0.98
C SER A 130 -6.17 0.28 1.04
N SER A 131 -6.37 -0.69 1.91
CA SER A 131 -5.56 -1.91 2.01
C SER A 131 -6.41 -3.06 2.55
N ALA A 132 -5.82 -4.24 2.71
CA ALA A 132 -6.47 -5.36 3.40
C ALA A 132 -6.83 -5.05 4.87
N CYS A 133 -6.31 -3.95 5.43
CA CYS A 133 -6.54 -3.50 6.80
C CYS A 133 -7.60 -2.40 6.93
N GLY A 134 -8.28 -2.08 5.82
CA GLY A 134 -9.38 -1.13 5.78
C GLY A 134 -9.14 0.00 4.80
N THR A 135 -9.96 1.03 4.91
CA THR A 135 -9.93 2.21 4.05
C THR A 135 -9.82 3.43 4.94
N TYR A 136 -8.88 4.31 4.64
CA TYR A 136 -8.76 5.62 5.25
C TYR A 136 -8.44 6.62 4.16
N TYR A 137 -9.20 7.70 4.11
CA TYR A 137 -9.07 8.66 3.03
C TYR A 137 -7.77 9.46 3.19
N THR A 138 -7.04 9.65 2.10
CA THR A 138 -5.91 10.57 2.05
C THR A 138 -5.89 11.29 0.71
N PHE A 139 -5.51 12.57 0.71
CA PHE A 139 -5.30 13.34 -0.52
C PHE A 139 -3.86 13.26 -1.05
N ALA A 140 -2.97 12.51 -0.39
CA ALA A 140 -1.57 12.40 -0.76
C ALA A 140 -1.40 11.84 -2.19
N PHE A 141 -0.53 12.48 -2.97
CA PHE A 141 -0.24 12.08 -4.35
C PHE A 141 1.24 12.18 -4.65
N ALA A 142 1.82 11.10 -5.19
CA ALA A 142 3.20 11.10 -5.67
C ALA A 142 3.24 11.38 -7.18
N ASP A 143 3.81 12.53 -7.55
CA ASP A 143 3.85 13.03 -8.93
C ASP A 143 5.22 12.78 -9.58
N TYR A 144 5.32 11.71 -10.36
CA TYR A 144 6.55 11.38 -11.10
C TYR A 144 6.71 12.29 -12.33
N ARG A 145 7.76 13.12 -12.31
CA ARG A 145 8.04 14.15 -13.32
C ARG A 145 9.09 13.77 -14.37
N GLY A 146 9.46 12.50 -14.45
CA GLY A 146 10.44 12.00 -15.42
C GLY A 146 11.84 11.79 -14.85
N SER A 147 12.80 11.59 -15.74
CA SER A 147 14.19 11.33 -15.38
C SER A 147 14.97 12.63 -15.10
N THR A 148 16.04 12.51 -14.34
CA THR A 148 16.97 13.60 -14.04
C THR A 148 18.42 13.07 -14.00
N THR A 149 19.37 13.99 -14.15
CA THR A 149 20.80 13.72 -13.92
C THR A 149 21.30 14.22 -12.57
N ARG A 150 20.44 14.94 -11.80
CA ARG A 150 20.78 15.41 -10.44
C ARG A 150 21.15 14.23 -9.56
N TYR A 151 22.31 14.31 -8.91
CA TYR A 151 22.91 13.21 -8.16
C TYR A 151 23.57 13.79 -6.91
N THR A 152 22.72 14.23 -6.00
CA THR A 152 23.04 14.94 -4.77
C THR A 152 22.11 14.35 -3.73
N TRP A 153 22.66 14.02 -2.56
CA TRP A 153 21.93 13.35 -1.49
C TRP A 153 22.21 14.11 -0.19
N GLY A 154 21.17 14.37 0.60
CA GLY A 154 21.32 15.03 1.90
C GLY A 154 21.82 16.48 1.82
N THR A 155 21.70 17.12 0.66
CA THR A 155 22.00 18.54 0.47
C THR A 155 20.78 19.20 -0.15
N ARG A 156 20.28 20.26 0.49
CA ARG A 156 19.14 21.01 -0.05
C ARG A 156 19.53 21.73 -1.34
N ASP A 157 18.97 21.33 -2.47
CA ASP A 157 19.29 21.85 -3.80
C ASP A 157 18.07 22.29 -4.64
N ASN A 158 16.90 22.40 -4.01
CA ASN A 158 15.60 22.65 -4.63
C ASN A 158 15.26 21.58 -5.68
N GLY A 159 15.59 20.32 -5.38
CA GLY A 159 15.31 19.15 -6.21
C GLY A 159 14.71 18.04 -5.40
N ASN A 160 13.66 17.41 -5.96
CA ASN A 160 13.15 16.17 -5.39
C ASN A 160 13.67 15.01 -6.22
N VAL A 161 14.72 14.35 -5.73
CA VAL A 161 15.40 13.30 -6.47
C VAL A 161 15.17 11.95 -5.81
N VAL A 162 14.72 10.98 -6.59
CA VAL A 162 14.67 9.57 -6.19
C VAL A 162 15.70 8.80 -7.01
N GLY A 163 16.53 7.99 -6.38
CA GLY A 163 17.57 7.25 -7.09
C GLY A 163 18.42 6.40 -6.17
N TRP A 164 19.72 6.37 -6.43
CA TRP A 164 20.61 5.35 -5.89
C TRP A 164 21.90 5.94 -5.32
N ALA A 165 22.32 5.47 -4.15
CA ALA A 165 23.57 5.86 -3.52
C ALA A 165 24.24 4.66 -2.86
N GLY A 166 25.54 4.77 -2.57
CA GLY A 166 26.25 3.74 -1.82
C GLY A 166 26.16 4.01 -0.33
N PHE A 167 25.55 3.08 0.41
CA PHE A 167 25.50 3.11 1.87
C PHE A 167 26.21 1.90 2.47
N ASP A 168 26.33 1.87 3.80
CA ASP A 168 26.68 0.63 4.48
C ASP A 168 25.62 -0.45 4.19
N PRO A 169 25.98 -1.75 4.14
CA PRO A 169 25.07 -2.82 3.71
C PRO A 169 23.77 -2.94 4.53
N ASP A 170 23.79 -2.49 5.79
CA ASP A 170 22.64 -2.53 6.69
C ASP A 170 21.63 -1.40 6.45
N ILE A 171 21.98 -0.41 5.60
CA ILE A 171 21.10 0.67 5.17
C ILE A 171 20.53 0.31 3.80
N LEU A 172 19.22 0.09 3.74
CA LEU A 172 18.53 -0.27 2.49
C LEU A 172 18.14 0.97 1.67
N GLY A 173 17.83 2.06 2.35
CA GLY A 173 17.47 3.35 1.77
C GLY A 173 17.59 4.46 2.81
N ALA A 174 17.52 5.69 2.33
CA ALA A 174 17.46 6.87 3.17
C ALA A 174 16.62 7.94 2.49
N THR A 175 15.85 8.66 3.32
CA THR A 175 15.08 9.82 2.92
C THR A 175 15.61 11.06 3.62
N TYR A 176 16.01 12.05 2.84
CA TYR A 176 16.38 13.39 3.32
C TYR A 176 15.22 14.31 3.00
N SER A 177 14.81 15.14 3.96
CA SER A 177 13.67 16.04 3.75
C SER A 177 13.86 17.38 4.41
N TRP A 178 13.29 18.40 3.78
CA TRP A 178 13.36 19.77 4.25
C TRP A 178 11.96 20.37 4.33
N VAL A 179 11.76 21.10 5.41
CA VAL A 179 10.54 21.81 5.74
C VAL A 179 10.90 23.29 5.90
N ASP A 180 10.05 24.17 5.39
CA ASP A 180 10.24 25.62 5.55
C ASP A 180 9.75 26.11 6.92
N GLY A 181 9.90 27.43 7.17
CA GLY A 181 9.47 28.05 8.43
C GLY A 181 7.96 28.03 8.68
N SER A 182 7.15 27.67 7.67
CA SER A 182 5.70 27.52 7.79
C SER A 182 5.26 26.08 8.09
N GLY A 183 6.21 25.14 8.16
CA GLY A 183 5.89 23.73 8.35
C GLY A 183 5.49 23.03 7.04
N LEU A 184 5.75 23.62 5.87
CA LEU A 184 5.50 22.98 4.58
C LEU A 184 6.74 22.27 4.08
N ARG A 185 6.52 21.09 3.50
CA ARG A 185 7.57 20.30 2.85
C ARG A 185 7.90 20.95 1.52
N VAL A 186 9.19 21.18 1.31
CA VAL A 186 9.70 21.90 0.13
C VAL A 186 10.64 21.03 -0.69
N GLU A 187 11.24 20.01 -0.07
CA GLU A 187 12.22 19.15 -0.73
C GLU A 187 12.33 17.79 -0.05
N VAL A 188 12.49 16.74 -0.84
CA VAL A 188 12.75 15.37 -0.43
C VAL A 188 13.67 14.70 -1.45
N ASP A 189 14.77 14.15 -0.95
CA ASP A 189 15.60 13.20 -1.69
C ASP A 189 15.46 11.80 -1.11
N ILE A 190 15.30 10.81 -1.97
CA ILE A 190 15.25 9.39 -1.60
C ILE A 190 16.34 8.64 -2.35
N ALA A 191 17.24 8.01 -1.60
CA ALA A 191 18.29 7.16 -2.15
C ALA A 191 18.13 5.72 -1.68
N PHE A 192 18.14 4.78 -2.61
CA PHE A 192 18.20 3.34 -2.35
C PHE A 192 19.65 2.85 -2.43
N ASN A 193 20.01 1.85 -1.63
CA ASN A 193 21.38 1.37 -1.58
C ASN A 193 21.75 0.59 -2.85
N ASN A 194 22.69 1.12 -3.64
CA ASN A 194 23.22 0.47 -4.84
C ASN A 194 24.25 -0.63 -4.54
N ARG A 195 24.71 -0.76 -3.29
CA ARG A 195 25.58 -1.87 -2.86
C ARG A 195 24.80 -3.14 -2.53
N VAL A 196 23.49 -3.03 -2.33
CA VAL A 196 22.60 -4.19 -2.21
C VAL A 196 22.36 -4.76 -3.61
N THR A 197 22.80 -6.00 -3.84
CA THR A 197 22.78 -6.64 -5.18
C THR A 197 21.62 -7.60 -5.38
N ASN A 198 20.89 -7.92 -4.31
CA ASN A 198 19.84 -8.94 -4.26
C ASN A 198 18.41 -8.35 -4.19
N TRP A 199 18.21 -7.10 -4.62
CA TRP A 199 16.89 -6.44 -4.68
C TRP A 199 15.85 -7.23 -5.45
N PHE A 200 14.73 -7.57 -4.84
CA PHE A 200 13.54 -8.11 -5.48
C PHE A 200 12.58 -7.00 -5.90
N THR A 201 12.19 -7.01 -7.17
CA THR A 201 11.36 -6.00 -7.82
C THR A 201 10.02 -6.56 -8.32
N GLY A 202 9.82 -7.87 -8.21
CA GLY A 202 8.66 -8.57 -8.76
C GLY A 202 7.38 -8.27 -7.98
N LEU A 203 6.23 -8.32 -8.67
CA LEU A 203 4.92 -8.04 -8.08
C LEU A 203 4.29 -9.21 -7.32
N SER A 204 4.90 -10.40 -7.35
CA SER A 204 4.39 -11.51 -6.53
C SER A 204 4.40 -11.11 -5.06
N GLY A 205 3.30 -11.37 -4.35
CA GLY A 205 3.20 -11.16 -2.90
C GLY A 205 4.13 -12.05 -2.08
N THR A 206 4.93 -12.90 -2.73
CA THR A 206 5.97 -13.73 -2.13
C THR A 206 7.33 -13.22 -2.61
N VAL A 207 8.17 -12.81 -1.66
CA VAL A 207 9.56 -12.39 -1.89
C VAL A 207 10.45 -13.61 -1.72
N PRO A 208 11.34 -13.93 -2.67
CA PRO A 208 12.28 -15.03 -2.48
C PRO A 208 13.16 -14.84 -1.26
N ALA A 209 13.50 -15.95 -0.58
CA ALA A 209 14.45 -15.93 0.52
C ALA A 209 15.79 -15.32 0.08
N GLY A 210 16.44 -14.57 0.97
CA GLY A 210 17.72 -13.92 0.68
C GLY A 210 17.62 -12.73 -0.28
N ARG A 211 16.43 -12.20 -0.57
CA ARG A 211 16.25 -10.95 -1.34
C ARG A 211 15.52 -9.88 -0.54
N PHE A 212 15.89 -8.62 -0.72
CA PHE A 212 15.19 -7.48 -0.13
C PHE A 212 14.11 -6.98 -1.07
N ASP A 213 12.91 -6.72 -0.55
CA ASP A 213 11.82 -6.23 -1.38
C ASP A 213 11.92 -4.72 -1.64
N LEU A 214 12.29 -4.33 -2.86
CA LEU A 214 12.45 -2.93 -3.23
C LEU A 214 11.13 -2.16 -3.11
N ILE A 215 9.99 -2.80 -3.41
CA ILE A 215 8.69 -2.16 -3.28
C ILE A 215 8.44 -1.77 -1.83
N SER A 216 8.70 -2.67 -0.87
CA SER A 216 8.55 -2.39 0.56
C SER A 216 9.47 -1.27 1.04
N VAL A 217 10.73 -1.26 0.62
CA VAL A 217 11.66 -0.17 0.96
C VAL A 217 11.19 1.14 0.34
N ALA A 218 10.75 1.14 -0.92
CA ALA A 218 10.21 2.33 -1.56
C ALA A 218 8.93 2.86 -0.87
N THR A 219 8.04 1.98 -0.41
CA THR A 219 6.87 2.39 0.39
C THR A 219 7.30 3.06 1.70
N HIS A 220 8.33 2.53 2.36
CA HIS A 220 8.89 3.08 3.60
C HIS A 220 9.52 4.46 3.39
N GLU A 221 10.43 4.59 2.43
CA GLU A 221 11.08 5.86 2.12
C GLU A 221 10.07 6.91 1.63
N ALA A 222 9.08 6.51 0.82
CA ALA A 222 8.00 7.41 0.43
C ALA A 222 7.18 7.89 1.64
N GLY A 223 6.94 7.02 2.63
CA GLY A 223 6.30 7.41 3.89
C GLY A 223 7.05 8.53 4.61
N HIS A 224 8.39 8.45 4.67
CA HIS A 224 9.21 9.56 5.14
C HIS A 224 9.07 10.81 4.27
N GLY A 225 9.06 10.65 2.94
CA GLY A 225 8.83 11.73 1.99
C GLY A 225 7.48 12.44 2.16
N PHE A 226 6.48 11.75 2.70
CA PHE A 226 5.17 12.32 3.03
C PHE A 226 5.05 12.84 4.46
N GLY A 227 6.00 12.57 5.34
CA GLY A 227 6.04 13.10 6.72
C GLY A 227 5.73 12.11 7.83
N LEU A 228 5.68 10.81 7.51
CA LEU A 228 5.70 9.78 8.52
C LEU A 228 7.12 9.63 9.10
N ALA A 229 7.19 9.38 10.40
CA ALA A 229 8.42 8.97 11.09
C ALA A 229 8.39 7.47 11.35
N HIS A 230 9.56 6.93 11.73
CA HIS A 230 9.66 5.55 12.16
C HIS A 230 8.67 5.24 13.30
N TYR A 231 8.07 4.06 13.26
CA TYR A 231 7.32 3.49 14.37
C TYR A 231 8.02 2.21 14.84
N THR A 232 8.36 2.13 16.13
CA THR A 232 9.13 1.01 16.69
C THR A 232 8.36 0.15 17.69
N GLY A 233 7.10 0.48 17.98
CA GLY A 233 6.26 -0.26 18.93
C GLY A 233 5.83 -1.64 18.43
N SER A 234 5.83 -1.86 17.11
CA SER A 234 5.52 -3.14 16.47
C SER A 234 6.22 -3.20 15.10
N SER A 235 6.44 -4.42 14.58
CA SER A 235 7.11 -4.61 13.28
C SER A 235 6.15 -4.61 12.08
N TYR A 236 4.83 -4.53 12.32
CA TYR A 236 3.82 -4.64 11.27
C TYR A 236 3.74 -3.44 10.33
N PRO A 237 3.79 -2.17 10.82
CA PRO A 237 3.69 -0.99 9.98
C PRO A 237 4.79 -0.94 8.93
N VAL A 238 4.47 -0.28 7.82
CA VAL A 238 5.44 0.03 6.78
C VAL A 238 6.59 0.83 7.37
N MET A 239 6.29 1.76 8.28
CA MET A 239 7.27 2.67 8.90
C MET A 239 8.14 2.05 9.99
N PHE A 240 8.09 0.74 10.23
CA PHE A 240 9.07 0.11 11.13
C PHE A 240 10.43 -0.01 10.44
N PRO A 241 11.53 0.44 11.09
CA PRO A 241 12.82 0.80 10.46
C PRO A 241 13.66 -0.37 9.96
N THR A 242 13.16 -1.60 10.02
CA THR A 242 13.92 -2.79 9.65
C THR A 242 13.10 -3.68 8.74
N LEU A 243 13.75 -4.15 7.68
CA LEU A 243 13.21 -5.12 6.74
C LEU A 243 14.21 -6.26 6.57
N GLY A 244 13.78 -7.48 6.86
CA GLY A 244 14.57 -8.69 6.59
C GLY A 244 14.43 -9.14 5.14
N THR A 245 15.36 -9.97 4.67
CA THR A 245 15.22 -10.64 3.37
C THR A 245 14.02 -11.59 3.35
N GLY A 246 13.34 -11.74 2.21
CA GLY A 246 12.16 -12.59 2.07
C GLY A 246 10.89 -12.01 2.69
N VAL A 247 10.98 -10.84 3.32
CA VAL A 247 9.85 -10.12 3.90
C VAL A 247 9.34 -9.07 2.93
N ASN A 248 8.01 -8.90 2.87
CA ASN A 248 7.41 -7.71 2.28
C ASN A 248 6.50 -7.00 3.29
N LYS A 249 6.36 -5.70 3.07
CA LYS A 249 5.52 -4.73 3.75
C LYS A 249 4.77 -3.88 2.71
N ARG A 250 4.11 -4.56 1.77
CA ARG A 250 3.31 -3.92 0.70
C ARG A 250 1.86 -3.64 1.13
N VAL A 251 1.49 -4.05 2.33
CA VAL A 251 0.16 -3.82 2.91
C VAL A 251 0.29 -2.75 3.97
N LYS A 252 -0.32 -1.58 3.72
CA LYS A 252 -0.51 -0.57 4.77
C LYS A 252 -1.31 -1.14 5.93
N ARG A 253 -0.78 -1.00 7.13
CA ARG A 253 -1.47 -1.35 8.37
C ARG A 253 -2.43 -0.23 8.77
N SER A 254 -3.23 -0.48 9.80
CA SER A 254 -4.21 0.49 10.28
C SER A 254 -3.54 1.80 10.73
N GLY A 255 -2.36 1.72 11.33
CA GLY A 255 -1.53 2.88 11.67
C GLY A 255 -1.05 3.65 10.43
N ASP A 256 -0.52 2.98 9.41
CA ASP A 256 -0.05 3.62 8.17
C ASP A 256 -1.19 4.36 7.44
N LEU A 257 -2.37 3.73 7.35
CA LEU A 257 -3.58 4.32 6.76
C LEU A 257 -4.01 5.59 7.51
N THR A 258 -4.08 5.51 8.84
CA THR A 258 -4.51 6.63 9.69
C THR A 258 -3.48 7.76 9.66
N GLY A 259 -2.19 7.44 9.70
CA GLY A 259 -1.11 8.42 9.66
C GLY A 259 -1.11 9.23 8.37
N MET A 260 -1.27 8.56 7.22
CA MET A 260 -1.35 9.25 5.92
C MET A 260 -2.58 10.16 5.83
N GLY A 261 -3.76 9.69 6.25
CA GLY A 261 -4.96 10.52 6.23
C GLY A 261 -5.00 11.62 7.30
N THR A 262 -4.19 11.51 8.35
CA THR A 262 -4.01 12.62 9.32
C THR A 262 -3.12 13.73 8.74
N LEU A 263 -2.15 13.36 7.88
CA LEU A 263 -1.28 14.34 7.22
C LEU A 263 -1.95 15.01 6.01
N TYR A 264 -2.76 14.28 5.25
CA TYR A 264 -3.35 14.73 3.98
C TYR A 264 -4.79 14.30 3.85
#